data_AF-A0A368FPV5-F1
#
_entry.id   AF-A0A368FPV5-F1
#
_cell.length_a   1.000
_cell.length_b   1.000
_cell.length_c   1.000
_cell.angle_alpha   90.00
_cell.angle_beta   90.00
_cell.angle_gamma   90.00
#
_symmetry.space_group_name_H-M   'P 1'
#
loop_
_entity.id
_entity.type
_entity.pdbx_description
1 polymer ?
#
loop_
_entity_poly.entity_id
_entity_poly.type
_entity_poly.pdbx_seq_one_letter_code
_entity_poly.pdbx_strand_id
1 'polypeptide(L)'
;MKITDFGISKRTRTETFATYDDPNKIPFKWLPPEVLKSREMTPKTDVWSYGVLMHELYGIGEPYGMMGAEKVVHALNGEEF
;
A
#
# COMPACT_ATOMS: atom_id res chain seq x y z
N MET A 1 0.97 -0.50 21.36
CA MET A 1 0.74 0.02 20.00
C MET A 1 -0.77 0.16 19.81
N LYS A 2 -1.26 1.26 19.22
CA LYS A 2 -2.67 1.48 18.90
C LYS A 2 -2.75 1.92 17.44
N ILE A 3 -3.62 1.28 16.66
CA ILE A 3 -3.86 1.67 15.26
C ILE A 3 -4.85 2.84 15.29
N THR A 4 -4.56 3.87 14.51
CA THR A 4 -5.35 5.09 14.38
C THR A 4 -5.50 5.46 12.90
N ASP A 5 -6.35 6.43 12.60
CA ASP A 5 -6.66 6.93 11.26
C ASP A 5 -7.31 5.90 10.32
N PHE A 6 -8.62 5.79 10.46
CA PHE A 6 -9.47 4.91 9.65
C PHE A 6 -10.05 5.63 8.43
N GLY A 7 -9.54 6.82 8.04
CA GLY A 7 -10.12 7.67 7.01
C GLY A 7 -10.19 7.01 5.61
N ILE A 8 -9.34 6.03 5.35
CA ILE A 8 -9.31 5.25 4.09
C ILE A 8 -9.71 3.77 4.29
N SER A 9 -10.11 3.39 5.51
CA SER A 9 -10.44 2.00 5.83
C SER A 9 -11.70 1.52 5.13
N LYS A 10 -11.69 0.25 4.69
CA LYS A 10 -12.81 -0.37 4.00
C LYS A 10 -13.43 -1.48 4.82
N ARG A 11 -14.76 -1.57 4.80
CA ARG A 11 -15.51 -2.60 5.51
C ARG A 11 -15.87 -3.74 4.56
N THR A 12 -15.12 -4.81 4.65
CA THR A 12 -15.32 -6.00 3.82
C THR A 12 -16.12 -7.05 4.61
N ARG A 13 -17.46 -6.96 4.60
CA ARG A 13 -18.35 -7.88 5.35
C ARG A 13 -18.77 -9.13 4.57
N THR A 14 -18.93 -8.99 3.26
CA THR A 14 -19.45 -10.01 2.34
C THR A 14 -18.71 -10.06 1.01
N GLU A 15 -18.02 -8.98 0.65
CA GLU A 15 -17.20 -8.89 -0.55
C GLU A 15 -15.83 -9.54 -0.30
N THR A 16 -15.15 -10.01 -1.34
CA THR A 16 -13.79 -10.55 -1.24
C THR A 16 -12.72 -9.46 -1.37
N PHE A 17 -13.09 -8.30 -1.89
CA PHE A 17 -12.25 -7.13 -2.10
C PHE A 17 -13.04 -5.83 -1.89
N ALA A 18 -12.34 -4.72 -1.76
CA ALA A 18 -12.89 -3.37 -1.72
C ALA A 18 -12.06 -2.46 -2.63
N THR A 19 -12.62 -1.37 -3.15
CA THR A 19 -11.88 -0.40 -3.95
C THR A 19 -11.64 0.89 -3.18
N TYR A 20 -10.46 1.49 -3.34
CA TYR A 20 -10.18 2.81 -2.76
C TYR A 20 -10.96 3.92 -3.49
N ASP A 21 -11.37 4.98 -2.77
CA ASP A 21 -12.24 6.02 -3.30
C ASP A 21 -11.50 7.09 -4.10
N ASP A 22 -10.41 7.62 -3.54
CA ASP A 22 -9.64 8.74 -4.10
C ASP A 22 -8.17 8.33 -4.26
N PRO A 23 -7.67 8.17 -5.50
CA PRO A 23 -6.27 7.87 -5.76
C PRO A 23 -5.30 8.86 -5.10
N ASN A 24 -5.68 10.13 -4.94
CA ASN A 24 -4.79 11.15 -4.37
C ASN A 24 -4.60 11.01 -2.85
N LYS A 25 -5.46 10.25 -2.18
CA LYS A 25 -5.41 10.01 -0.74
C LYS A 25 -4.71 8.69 -0.39
N ILE A 26 -4.20 7.98 -1.39
CA ILE A 26 -3.69 6.64 -1.23
C ILE A 26 -2.17 6.64 -1.08
N PRO A 27 -1.62 5.96 -0.04
CA PRO A 27 -0.19 5.90 0.18
C PRO A 27 0.46 4.88 -0.77
N PHE A 28 0.69 5.26 -2.03
CA PHE A 28 1.16 4.35 -3.10
C PHE A 28 2.39 3.52 -2.74
N LYS A 29 3.36 4.06 -1.98
CA LYS A 29 4.54 3.29 -1.55
C LYS A 29 4.19 2.14 -0.61
N TRP A 30 3.12 2.25 0.16
CA TRP A 30 2.67 1.22 1.10
C TRP A 30 1.71 0.21 0.46
N LEU A 31 1.39 0.35 -0.83
CA LEU A 31 0.50 -0.57 -1.52
C LEU A 31 1.28 -1.66 -2.29
N PRO A 32 0.70 -2.86 -2.40
CA PRO A 32 1.25 -3.92 -3.21
C PRO A 32 0.93 -3.71 -4.70
N PRO A 33 1.73 -4.28 -5.62
CA PRO A 33 1.59 -4.09 -7.07
C PRO A 33 0.22 -4.51 -7.62
N GLU A 34 -0.43 -5.52 -7.06
CA GLU A 34 -1.77 -5.92 -7.51
C GLU A 34 -2.81 -4.81 -7.30
N VAL A 35 -2.74 -4.08 -6.17
CA VAL A 35 -3.66 -2.96 -5.90
C VAL A 35 -3.34 -1.78 -6.80
N LEU A 36 -2.08 -1.56 -7.13
CA LEU A 36 -1.65 -0.50 -8.06
C LEU A 36 -2.22 -0.75 -9.48
N LYS A 37 -2.42 -2.00 -9.87
CA LYS A 37 -2.98 -2.39 -11.18
C LYS A 37 -4.50 -2.48 -11.19
N SER A 38 -5.11 -3.18 -10.22
CA SER A 38 -6.56 -3.47 -10.22
C SER A 38 -7.40 -2.52 -9.37
N ARG A 39 -6.77 -1.77 -8.45
CA ARG A 39 -7.43 -0.98 -7.39
C ARG A 39 -8.19 -1.81 -6.35
N GLU A 40 -8.07 -3.13 -6.40
CA GLU A 40 -8.76 -4.04 -5.50
C GLU A 40 -7.92 -4.30 -4.25
N MET A 41 -8.40 -3.78 -3.13
CA MET A 41 -7.85 -4.01 -1.81
C MET A 41 -8.49 -5.25 -1.20
N THR A 42 -7.66 -6.14 -0.67
CA THR A 42 -8.10 -7.32 0.09
C THR A 42 -7.41 -7.32 1.44
N PRO A 43 -7.77 -8.21 2.38
CA PRO A 43 -6.99 -8.38 3.60
C PRO A 43 -5.50 -8.71 3.36
N LYS A 44 -5.11 -9.19 2.15
CA LYS A 44 -3.71 -9.40 1.78
C LYS A 44 -2.97 -8.09 1.51
N THR A 45 -3.68 -7.05 1.07
CA THR A 45 -3.15 -5.69 0.96
C THR A 45 -2.67 -5.18 2.32
N ASP A 46 -3.43 -5.42 3.39
CA ASP A 46 -3.03 -5.01 4.74
C ASP A 46 -1.77 -5.74 5.22
N VAL A 47 -1.58 -7.00 4.80
CA VAL A 47 -0.37 -7.78 5.10
C VAL A 47 0.87 -7.17 4.43
N TRP A 48 0.75 -6.69 3.19
CA TRP A 48 1.84 -5.98 2.52
C TRP A 48 2.19 -4.68 3.24
N SER A 49 1.19 -3.84 3.52
CA SER A 49 1.36 -2.58 4.26
C SER A 49 2.02 -2.81 5.62
N TYR A 50 1.69 -3.91 6.30
CA TYR A 50 2.34 -4.31 7.54
C TYR A 50 3.83 -4.65 7.35
N GLY A 51 4.21 -5.31 6.26
CA GLY A 51 5.62 -5.55 5.93
C GLY A 51 6.42 -4.26 5.74
N VAL A 52 5.83 -3.28 5.04
CA VAL A 52 6.41 -1.94 4.88
C VAL A 52 6.53 -1.23 6.23
N LEU A 53 5.51 -1.30 7.08
CA LEU A 53 5.56 -0.78 8.45
C LEU A 53 6.68 -1.42 9.28
N MET A 54 6.89 -2.73 9.15
CA MET A 54 7.96 -3.42 9.85
C MET A 54 9.35 -2.92 9.40
N HIS A 55 9.55 -2.70 8.10
CA HIS A 55 10.78 -2.06 7.59
C HIS A 55 11.06 -0.71 8.28
N GLU A 56 10.04 0.12 8.43
CA GLU A 56 10.15 1.41 9.12
C GLU A 56 10.46 1.23 10.62
N LEU A 57 9.75 0.32 11.30
CA LEU A 57 9.92 0.06 12.72
C LEU A 57 11.31 -0.48 13.08
N TYR A 58 11.91 -1.29 12.21
CA TYR A 58 13.28 -1.80 12.41
C TYR A 58 14.36 -0.74 12.14
N GLY A 59 13.98 0.49 11.77
CA GLY A 59 14.92 1.59 11.55
C GLY A 59 15.73 1.46 10.27
N ILE A 60 15.24 0.67 9.31
CA ILE A 60 15.90 0.47 8.01
C ILE A 60 15.78 1.74 7.12
N GLY A 61 14.90 2.68 7.51
CA GLY A 61 14.76 4.00 6.92
C GLY A 61 13.38 4.19 6.29
N GLU A 62 13.29 5.18 5.39
CA GLU A 62 12.10 5.39 4.59
C GLU A 62 11.92 4.21 3.61
N PRO A 63 10.70 3.65 3.47
CA PRO A 63 10.42 2.64 2.48
C PRO A 63 10.85 3.10 1.09
N TYR A 64 11.64 2.26 0.41
CA TYR A 64 12.19 2.54 -0.93
C TYR A 64 13.12 3.77 -1.01
N GLY A 65 13.59 4.29 0.12
CA GLY A 65 14.48 5.45 0.20
C GLY A 65 13.91 6.70 -0.48
N MET A 66 14.78 7.49 -1.11
CA MET A 66 14.42 8.74 -1.80
C MET A 66 13.74 8.52 -3.16
N MET A 67 13.25 7.32 -3.46
CA MET A 67 12.50 7.08 -4.70
C MET A 67 11.15 7.80 -4.65
N GLY A 68 10.84 8.52 -5.73
CA GLY A 68 9.51 9.08 -5.95
C GLY A 68 8.47 7.98 -6.18
N ALA A 69 7.20 8.27 -5.85
CA ALA A 69 6.11 7.29 -5.93
C ALA A 69 6.00 6.62 -7.31
N GLU A 70 6.15 7.38 -8.39
CA GLU A 70 6.12 6.87 -9.77
C GLU A 70 7.20 5.80 -10.02
N LYS A 71 8.45 6.07 -9.61
CA LYS A 71 9.55 5.10 -9.76
C LYS A 71 9.34 3.83 -8.94
N VAL A 72 8.78 3.98 -7.73
CA VAL A 72 8.42 2.82 -6.89
C VAL A 72 7.33 2.00 -7.57
N VAL A 73 6.30 2.63 -8.12
CA VAL A 73 5.23 1.94 -8.84
C VAL A 73 5.77 1.17 -10.05
N HIS A 74 6.63 1.78 -10.87
CA HIS A 74 7.26 1.07 -12.00
C HIS A 74 8.10 -0.12 -11.55
N ALA A 75 8.95 0.08 -10.52
CA ALA A 75 9.78 -0.98 -9.97
C ALA A 75 8.95 -2.14 -9.40
N LEU A 76 7.85 -1.85 -8.69
CA LEU A 76 6.93 -2.85 -8.15
C LEU A 76 6.14 -3.57 -9.26
N ASN A 77 5.84 -2.89 -10.35
CA ASN A 77 5.12 -3.48 -11.48
C ASN A 77 5.99 -4.38 -12.36
N GLY A 78 7.31 -4.38 -12.15
CA GLY A 78 8.28 -5.12 -12.96
C GLY A 78 8.55 -4.45 -14.32
N GLU A 79 8.28 -3.14 -14.42
CA GLU A 79 8.56 -2.35 -15.61
C GLU A 79 9.98 -1.78 -15.47
N GLU A 80 10.93 -2.28 -16.27
CA GLU A 80 12.27 -1.69 -16.35
C GLU A 80 12.23 -0.30 -17.02
N PHE A 81 13.12 0.59 -16.60
CA PHE A 81 13.23 1.97 -17.05
C PHE A 81 13.59 2.12 -18.52
#